data_AF-A0A3M1SJB2-F1
#
_entry.id   AF-A0A3M1SJB2-F1
#
_cell.length_a   1.000
_cell.length_b   1.000
_cell.length_c   1.000
_cell.angle_alpha   90.00
_cell.angle_beta   90.00
_cell.angle_gamma   90.00
#
_symmetry.space_group_name_H-M   'P 1'
#
loop_
_entity.id
_entity.type
_entity.pdbx_description
1 polymer ?
#
loop_
_entity_poly.entity_id
_entity_poly.type
_entity_poly.pdbx_seq_one_letter_code
_entity_poly.pdbx_strand_id
1 'polypeptide(L)'
;MIRKRKPRDKQQPGYDSFLDIVTNIVGILIILVMVVGVRVKHAPLLSITPRQSPPQALIEELSAKKARVDSLRNEIAAIATQIEAIERERVVRQFEREQLVALKLALEEKLGEVRASLDARSRRRMELEARIAEAKRKADDLLRERAALDEVAQPIEIRHRITPLGKKVEHETEIHFRLENGRITFIPLDELLEELVDDARTRVPNLLRMPEITATVGPIGGYRLRYTLGRQSATPEDRWSAGPVGGGRVELKRWVLIPSGTVTGETVDEALKETSMFRRRLAGYDPKTTVVTIWVYPEDFGNFRKVRDVIHELGFAAAARPLPRGFPISGAPDGSKSMAE
;
A
#
# COMPACT_ATOMS: atom_id res chain seq x y z
N MET A 1 -43.40 30.39 -75.92
CA MET A 1 -44.42 31.45 -76.08
C MET A 1 -44.05 32.36 -77.26
N ILE A 2 -44.91 32.32 -78.27
CA ILE A 2 -45.38 33.39 -79.19
C ILE A 2 -44.36 34.36 -79.82
N ARG A 3 -44.24 34.13 -81.13
CA ARG A 3 -43.65 34.90 -82.23
C ARG A 3 -44.61 36.02 -82.69
N LYS A 4 -44.11 37.21 -83.04
CA LYS A 4 -44.40 37.98 -84.29
C LYS A 4 -44.30 39.51 -84.10
N ARG A 5 -43.52 40.15 -84.98
CA ARG A 5 -44.03 41.24 -85.84
C ARG A 5 -43.30 41.21 -87.19
N LYS A 6 -44.08 41.40 -88.25
CA LYS A 6 -43.77 41.48 -89.69
C LYS A 6 -44.63 42.66 -90.21
N PRO A 7 -44.51 43.12 -91.47
CA PRO A 7 -43.35 43.58 -92.27
C PRO A 7 -43.40 45.13 -92.43
N ARG A 8 -42.41 45.74 -93.11
CA ARG A 8 -42.68 46.98 -93.84
C ARG A 8 -42.24 46.81 -95.29
N ASP A 9 -43.15 47.25 -96.14
CA ASP A 9 -43.30 46.91 -97.54
C ASP A 9 -42.36 47.71 -98.44
N LYS A 10 -42.11 47.16 -99.63
CA LYS A 10 -41.30 47.76 -100.69
C LYS A 10 -42.03 48.98 -101.27
N GLN A 11 -41.39 50.15 -101.26
CA GLN A 11 -41.63 51.20 -102.24
C GLN A 11 -40.29 51.58 -102.87
N GLN A 12 -40.27 51.58 -104.20
CA GLN A 12 -39.10 51.91 -105.02
C GLN A 12 -38.62 53.34 -104.71
N PRO A 13 -37.30 53.57 -104.52
CA PRO A 13 -36.76 54.92 -104.34
C PRO A 13 -36.86 55.72 -105.64
N GLY A 14 -37.26 56.98 -105.51
CA GLY A 14 -37.51 57.92 -106.59
C GLY A 14 -36.29 58.24 -107.45
N TYR A 15 -36.51 58.21 -108.77
CA TYR A 15 -35.59 58.67 -109.81
C TYR A 15 -35.12 60.13 -109.62
N ASP A 16 -35.89 60.93 -108.89
CA ASP A 16 -35.62 62.36 -108.63
C ASP A 16 -34.36 62.55 -107.77
N SER A 17 -34.21 61.78 -106.69
CA SER A 17 -32.98 61.81 -105.87
C SER A 17 -31.76 61.28 -106.61
N PHE A 18 -31.91 60.39 -107.59
CA PHE A 18 -30.77 59.91 -108.39
C PHE A 18 -30.27 61.00 -109.35
N LEU A 19 -31.17 61.70 -110.03
CA LEU A 19 -30.79 62.80 -110.92
C LEU A 19 -30.12 63.94 -110.14
N ASP A 20 -30.63 64.28 -108.95
CA ASP A 20 -30.02 65.27 -108.06
C ASP A 20 -28.61 64.87 -107.60
N ILE A 21 -28.42 63.60 -107.21
CA ILE A 21 -27.12 63.08 -106.80
C ILE A 21 -26.13 63.09 -107.98
N VAL A 22 -26.55 62.65 -109.17
CA VAL A 22 -25.68 62.63 -110.36
C VAL A 22 -25.33 64.05 -110.80
N THR A 23 -26.28 64.98 -110.79
CA THR A 23 -26.05 66.37 -111.20
C THR A 23 -25.08 67.06 -110.22
N ASN A 24 -25.22 66.81 -108.92
CA ASN A 24 -24.29 67.33 -107.91
C ASN A 24 -22.89 66.71 -108.02
N ILE A 25 -22.78 65.40 -108.25
CA ILE A 25 -21.49 64.71 -108.46
C ILE A 25 -20.79 65.21 -109.71
N VAL A 26 -21.50 65.31 -110.84
CA VAL A 26 -20.93 65.80 -112.10
C VAL A 26 -20.56 67.29 -111.98
N GLY A 27 -21.37 68.10 -111.30
CA GLY A 27 -21.07 69.51 -111.02
C GLY A 27 -19.79 69.69 -110.20
N ILE A 28 -19.64 68.94 -109.10
CA ILE A 28 -18.41 68.94 -108.30
C ILE A 28 -17.20 68.46 -109.11
N LEU A 29 -17.36 67.43 -109.94
CA LEU A 29 -16.30 66.92 -110.82
C LEU A 29 -15.82 67.96 -111.82
N ILE A 30 -16.73 68.69 -112.47
CA ILE A 30 -16.37 69.76 -113.42
C ILE A 30 -15.61 70.87 -112.70
N ILE A 31 -16.07 71.30 -111.52
CA ILE A 31 -15.38 72.31 -110.71
C ILE A 31 -13.99 71.81 -110.32
N LEU A 32 -13.84 70.56 -109.89
CA LEU A 32 -12.55 69.98 -109.51
C LEU A 32 -11.58 69.90 -110.68
N VAL A 33 -12.02 69.43 -111.84
CA VAL A 33 -11.19 69.36 -113.06
C VAL A 33 -10.78 70.76 -113.51
N MET A 34 -11.68 71.74 -113.43
CA MET A 34 -11.36 73.13 -113.76
C MET A 34 -10.35 73.73 -112.76
N VAL A 35 -10.52 73.50 -111.46
CA VAL A 35 -9.60 73.98 -110.42
C VAL A 35 -8.23 73.30 -110.52
N VAL A 36 -8.18 72.00 -110.81
CA VAL A 36 -6.91 71.29 -111.06
C VAL A 36 -6.28 71.79 -112.36
N GLY A 37 -7.05 72.00 -113.43
CA GLY A 37 -6.56 72.55 -114.69
C GLY A 37 -5.98 73.97 -114.55
N VAL A 38 -6.63 74.84 -113.77
CA VAL A 38 -6.14 76.18 -113.44
C VAL A 38 -4.91 76.10 -112.52
N ARG A 39 -4.90 75.19 -111.53
CA ARG A 39 -3.72 74.97 -110.68
C ARG A 39 -2.53 74.38 -111.43
N VAL A 40 -2.73 73.55 -112.45
CA VAL A 40 -1.65 73.03 -113.30
C VAL A 40 -1.12 74.12 -114.22
N LYS A 41 -1.96 75.01 -114.77
CA LYS A 41 -1.51 76.18 -115.54
C LYS A 41 -0.78 77.23 -114.70
N HIS A 42 -1.03 77.29 -113.40
CA HIS A 42 -0.36 78.20 -112.45
C HIS A 42 0.63 77.50 -111.52
N ALA A 43 0.94 76.22 -111.75
CA ALA A 43 1.98 75.52 -111.03
C ALA A 43 3.34 76.05 -111.52
N PRO A 44 4.18 76.65 -110.66
CA PRO A 44 5.54 76.97 -111.05
C PRO A 44 6.23 75.67 -111.45
N LEU A 45 6.76 75.62 -112.68
CA LEU A 45 7.66 74.57 -113.13
C LEU A 45 8.89 74.60 -112.22
N LEU A 46 8.85 73.79 -111.15
CA LEU A 46 9.96 73.66 -110.22
C LEU A 46 11.13 73.04 -110.97
N SER A 47 12.12 73.90 -111.16
CA SER A 47 13.41 73.67 -111.76
C SER A 47 14.11 72.51 -111.06
N ILE A 48 14.71 71.61 -111.85
CA ILE A 48 15.65 70.62 -111.34
C ILE A 48 16.83 71.38 -110.73
N THR A 49 16.80 71.51 -109.40
CA THR A 49 17.92 72.03 -108.61
C THR A 49 18.83 70.84 -108.33
N PRO A 50 20.16 70.93 -108.53
CA PRO A 50 21.04 69.82 -108.21
C PRO A 50 20.95 69.53 -106.70
N ARG A 51 20.98 68.24 -106.32
CA ARG A 51 20.95 67.77 -104.92
C ARG A 51 21.86 68.64 -104.05
N GLN A 52 21.28 69.52 -103.25
CA GLN A 52 22.00 70.14 -102.14
C GLN A 52 22.22 69.04 -101.10
N SER A 53 23.48 68.84 -100.74
CA SER A 53 23.84 67.96 -99.63
C SER A 53 23.13 68.46 -98.36
N PRO A 54 22.57 67.58 -97.52
CA PRO A 54 21.83 68.02 -96.34
C PRO A 54 22.69 68.95 -95.46
N PRO A 55 22.09 69.95 -94.76
CA PRO A 55 22.84 70.84 -93.89
C PRO A 55 23.65 70.03 -92.85
N GLN A 56 24.95 70.29 -92.74
CA GLN A 56 25.88 69.51 -91.88
C GLN A 56 25.37 69.36 -90.43
N ALA A 57 24.76 70.40 -89.87
CA ALA A 57 24.17 70.39 -88.54
C ALA A 57 23.05 69.34 -88.35
N LEU A 58 22.25 69.09 -89.39
CA LEU A 58 21.16 68.10 -89.35
C LEU A 58 21.71 66.66 -89.41
N ILE A 59 22.82 66.47 -90.15
CA ILE A 59 23.54 65.18 -90.23
C ILE A 59 24.18 64.85 -88.88
N GLU A 60 24.79 65.84 -88.22
CA GLU A 60 25.35 65.70 -86.87
C GLU A 60 24.27 65.37 -85.83
N GLU A 61 23.14 66.10 -85.82
CA GLU A 61 22.04 65.83 -84.88
C GLU A 61 21.44 64.42 -85.08
N LEU A 62 21.26 64.00 -86.33
CA LEU A 62 20.74 62.67 -86.66
C LEU A 62 21.73 61.56 -86.30
N SER A 63 23.04 61.80 -86.48
CA SER A 63 24.09 60.89 -86.03
C SER A 63 24.15 60.76 -84.50
N ALA A 64 23.97 61.86 -83.77
CA ALA A 64 23.94 61.87 -82.31
C ALA A 64 22.69 61.15 -81.76
N LYS A 65 21.51 61.36 -82.37
CA LYS A 65 20.29 60.61 -82.02
C LYS A 65 20.44 59.12 -82.33
N LYS A 66 21.05 58.76 -83.47
CA LYS A 66 21.32 57.37 -83.82
C LYS A 66 22.29 56.71 -82.84
N ALA A 67 23.39 57.36 -82.51
CA ALA A 67 24.34 56.89 -81.49
C ALA A 67 23.65 56.70 -80.12
N ARG A 68 22.72 57.59 -79.76
CA ARG A 68 21.92 57.45 -78.53
C ARG A 68 20.97 56.25 -78.58
N VAL A 69 20.28 56.01 -79.70
CA VAL A 69 19.45 54.81 -79.87
C VAL A 69 20.29 53.54 -79.79
N ASP A 70 21.47 53.51 -80.40
CA ASP A 70 22.36 52.35 -80.36
C ASP A 70 22.93 52.14 -78.95
N SER A 71 23.24 53.20 -78.19
CA SER A 71 23.63 53.08 -76.77
C SER A 71 22.50 52.51 -75.91
N LEU A 72 21.26 52.99 -76.07
CA LEU A 72 20.09 52.48 -75.34
C LEU A 72 19.80 51.02 -75.70
N ARG A 73 19.99 50.63 -76.97
CA ARG A 73 19.86 49.22 -77.38
C ARG A 73 20.90 48.33 -76.70
N ASN A 74 22.14 48.80 -76.61
CA ASN A 74 23.20 48.06 -75.91
C ASN A 74 22.93 47.98 -74.40
N GLU A 75 22.40 49.06 -73.79
CA GLU A 75 21.98 49.05 -72.39
C GLU A 75 20.82 48.08 -72.13
N ILE A 76 19.80 48.08 -73.00
CA ILE A 76 18.68 47.13 -72.89
C ILE A 76 19.18 45.69 -73.02
N ALA A 77 20.10 45.41 -73.96
CA ALA A 77 20.71 44.09 -74.10
C ALA A 77 21.52 43.70 -72.86
N ALA A 78 22.30 44.63 -72.29
CA ALA A 78 23.06 44.38 -71.06
C ALA A 78 22.13 44.10 -69.88
N ILE A 79 21.07 44.90 -69.70
CA ILE A 79 20.05 44.70 -68.65
C ILE A 79 19.35 43.35 -68.82
N ALA A 80 18.99 42.95 -70.05
CA ALA A 80 18.37 41.66 -70.31
C ALA A 80 19.27 40.49 -69.85
N THR A 81 20.58 40.56 -70.14
CA THR A 81 21.53 39.54 -69.66
C THR A 81 21.69 39.54 -68.14
N GLN A 82 21.64 40.71 -67.49
CA GLN A 82 21.67 40.83 -66.04
C GLN A 82 20.40 40.23 -65.40
N ILE A 83 19.22 40.47 -65.98
CA ILE A 83 17.96 39.89 -65.52
C ILE A 83 18.05 38.35 -65.58
N GLU A 84 18.51 37.77 -66.68
CA GLU A 84 18.67 36.31 -66.81
C GLU A 84 19.68 35.74 -65.80
N ALA A 85 20.74 36.47 -65.47
CA ALA A 85 21.69 36.06 -64.44
C ALA A 85 21.05 36.07 -63.05
N ILE A 86 20.32 37.14 -62.71
CA ILE A 86 19.61 37.29 -61.43
C ILE A 86 18.50 36.25 -61.30
N GLU A 87 17.75 35.95 -62.36
CA GLU A 87 16.70 34.93 -62.34
C GLU A 87 17.27 33.54 -62.06
N ARG A 88 18.41 33.19 -62.69
CA ARG A 88 19.11 31.93 -62.40
C ARG A 88 19.56 31.85 -60.95
N GLU A 89 20.17 32.91 -60.42
CA GLU A 89 20.56 32.95 -59.00
C GLU A 89 19.33 32.84 -58.09
N ARG A 90 18.24 33.56 -58.40
CA ARG A 90 16.99 33.52 -57.64
C ARG A 90 16.42 32.11 -57.56
N VAL A 91 16.44 31.34 -58.65
CA VAL A 91 15.96 29.94 -58.65
C VAL A 91 16.80 29.08 -57.72
N VAL A 92 18.13 29.21 -57.77
CA VAL A 92 19.04 28.45 -56.87
C VAL A 92 18.80 28.84 -55.41
N ARG A 93 18.73 30.14 -55.10
CA ARG A 93 18.47 30.64 -53.75
C ARG A 93 17.09 30.24 -53.22
N GLN A 94 16.09 30.22 -54.11
CA GLN A 94 14.75 29.77 -53.77
C GLN A 94 14.75 28.30 -53.38
N PHE A 95 15.45 27.45 -54.13
CA PHE A 95 15.60 26.04 -53.80
C PHE A 95 16.34 25.82 -52.47
N GLU A 96 17.45 26.53 -52.23
CA GLU A 96 18.15 26.52 -50.94
C GLU A 96 17.21 26.91 -49.78
N ARG A 97 16.43 27.97 -49.96
CA ARG A 97 15.47 28.44 -48.97
C ARG A 97 14.37 27.42 -48.70
N GLU A 98 13.85 26.77 -49.73
CA GLU A 98 12.84 25.71 -49.61
C GLU A 98 13.37 24.52 -48.81
N GLN A 99 14.61 24.10 -49.05
CA GLN A 99 15.26 23.05 -48.25
C GLN A 99 15.43 23.45 -46.79
N LEU A 100 15.87 24.68 -46.52
CA LEU A 100 16.03 25.18 -45.15
C LEU A 100 14.69 25.27 -44.41
N VAL A 101 13.62 25.70 -45.10
CA VAL A 101 12.27 25.73 -44.53
C VAL A 101 11.78 24.32 -44.22
N ALA A 102 11.98 23.37 -45.13
CA ALA A 102 11.60 21.97 -44.90
C ALA A 102 12.36 21.37 -43.71
N LEU A 103 13.68 21.59 -43.63
CA LEU A 103 14.49 21.13 -42.50
C LEU A 103 14.04 21.78 -41.18
N LYS A 104 13.77 23.09 -41.20
CA LYS A 104 13.29 23.81 -40.02
C LYS A 104 11.96 23.23 -39.54
N LEU A 105 11.00 23.01 -40.43
CA LEU A 105 9.70 22.43 -40.09
C LEU A 105 9.85 21.03 -39.46
N ALA A 106 10.71 20.18 -40.06
CA ALA A 106 10.98 18.85 -39.51
C ALA A 106 11.63 18.91 -38.11
N LEU A 107 12.49 19.90 -37.84
CA LEU A 107 13.08 20.10 -36.52
C LEU A 107 12.08 20.65 -35.50
N GLU A 108 11.20 21.56 -35.90
CA GLU A 108 10.13 22.09 -35.06
C GLU A 108 9.13 20.99 -34.67
N GLU A 109 8.79 20.10 -35.60
CA GLU A 109 7.97 18.92 -35.35
C GLU A 109 8.63 17.98 -34.32
N LYS A 110 9.89 17.60 -34.54
CA LYS A 110 10.65 16.77 -33.58
C LYS A 110 10.75 17.42 -32.20
N LEU A 111 10.97 18.74 -32.12
CA LEU A 111 10.97 19.46 -30.85
C LEU A 111 9.61 19.43 -30.17
N GLY A 112 8.52 19.53 -30.94
CA GLY A 112 7.16 19.37 -30.46
C GLY A 112 6.92 17.98 -29.86
N GLU A 113 7.32 16.93 -30.57
CA GLU A 113 7.23 15.54 -30.10
C GLU A 113 8.02 15.32 -28.80
N VAL A 114 9.27 15.80 -28.74
CA VAL A 114 10.11 15.68 -27.55
C VAL A 114 9.46 16.41 -26.37
N ARG A 115 8.96 17.63 -26.55
CA ARG A 115 8.26 18.38 -25.49
C ARG A 115 7.00 17.65 -25.02
N ALA A 116 6.17 17.18 -25.95
CA ALA A 116 4.97 16.41 -25.60
C ALA A 116 5.31 15.13 -24.82
N SER A 117 6.39 14.44 -25.21
CA SER A 117 6.87 13.25 -24.50
C SER A 117 7.39 13.54 -23.09
N LEU A 118 8.07 14.67 -22.89
CA LEU A 118 8.56 15.13 -21.59
C LEU A 118 7.41 15.49 -20.66
N ASP A 119 6.38 16.16 -21.18
CA ASP A 119 5.17 16.49 -20.43
C ASP A 119 4.39 15.24 -20.04
N ALA A 120 4.28 14.27 -20.95
CA ALA A 120 3.64 12.99 -20.67
C ALA A 120 4.41 12.18 -19.62
N ARG A 121 5.75 12.14 -19.70
CA ARG A 121 6.62 11.48 -18.72
C ARG A 121 6.52 12.16 -17.35
N SER A 122 6.51 13.49 -17.31
CA SER A 122 6.36 14.27 -16.06
C SER A 122 5.00 14.03 -15.42
N ARG A 123 3.92 14.02 -16.21
CA ARG A 123 2.57 13.66 -15.74
C ARG A 123 2.51 12.24 -15.19
N ARG A 124 3.06 11.25 -15.91
CA ARG A 124 3.14 9.85 -15.42
C ARG A 124 3.95 9.74 -14.13
N ARG A 125 5.04 10.49 -14.00
CA ARG A 125 5.85 10.51 -12.77
C ARG A 125 5.05 11.05 -11.59
N MET A 126 4.35 12.18 -11.76
CA MET A 126 3.47 12.74 -10.72
C MET A 126 2.35 11.77 -10.34
N GLU A 127 1.75 11.09 -11.32
CA GLU A 127 0.71 10.08 -11.07
C GLU A 127 1.26 8.88 -10.28
N LEU A 128 2.45 8.38 -10.64
CA LEU A 128 3.13 7.31 -9.91
C LEU A 128 3.50 7.73 -8.49
N GLU A 129 4.03 8.94 -8.30
CA GLU A 129 4.33 9.47 -6.97
C GLU A 129 3.07 9.60 -6.10
N ALA A 130 1.94 10.03 -6.69
CA ALA A 130 0.65 10.05 -6.00
C ALA A 130 0.16 8.65 -5.62
N ARG A 131 0.27 7.67 -6.53
CA ARG A 131 -0.08 6.26 -6.25
C ARG A 131 0.80 5.65 -5.16
N ILE A 132 2.11 5.94 -5.16
CA ILE A 132 3.03 5.49 -4.11
C ILE A 132 2.63 6.11 -2.76
N ALA A 133 2.30 7.40 -2.73
CA ALA A 133 1.84 8.06 -1.52
C ALA A 133 0.53 7.46 -0.99
N GLU A 134 -0.43 7.17 -1.87
CA GLU A 134 -1.68 6.51 -1.52
C GLU A 134 -1.45 5.08 -1.01
N ALA A 135 -0.60 4.29 -1.68
CA ALA A 135 -0.26 2.94 -1.26
C ALA A 135 0.43 2.93 0.11
N LYS A 136 1.33 3.89 0.37
CA LYS A 136 1.96 4.07 1.69
C LYS A 136 0.93 4.40 2.77
N ARG A 137 0.01 5.33 2.51
CA ARG A 137 -1.08 5.63 3.45
C ARG A 137 -1.92 4.40 3.76
N LYS A 138 -2.32 3.64 2.74
CA LYS A 138 -3.06 2.37 2.95
C LYS A 138 -2.25 1.36 3.76
N ALA A 139 -0.96 1.24 3.49
CA ALA A 139 -0.09 0.35 4.27
C ALA A 139 -0.01 0.80 5.74
N ASP A 140 0.14 2.10 5.99
CA ASP A 140 0.16 2.66 7.35
C ASP A 140 -1.19 2.45 8.07
N ASP A 141 -2.30 2.66 7.37
CA ASP A 141 -3.64 2.45 7.93
C ASP A 141 -3.89 0.97 8.25
N LEU A 142 -3.49 0.04 7.35
CA LEU A 142 -3.55 -1.40 7.60
C LEU A 142 -2.60 -1.82 8.73
N LEU A 143 -1.43 -1.20 8.88
CA LEU A 143 -0.53 -1.45 10.00
C LEU A 143 -1.15 -0.97 11.32
N ARG A 144 -1.83 0.18 11.34
CA ARG A 144 -2.58 0.64 12.51
C ARG A 144 -3.76 -0.27 12.83
N GLU A 145 -4.51 -0.69 11.82
CA GLU A 145 -5.62 -1.63 11.99
C GLU A 145 -5.12 -2.97 12.54
N ARG A 146 -4.01 -3.49 12.00
CA ARG A 146 -3.35 -4.68 12.54
C ARG A 146 -2.88 -4.46 13.98
N ALA A 147 -2.24 -3.34 14.29
CA ALA A 147 -1.81 -3.03 15.65
C ALA A 147 -3.01 -2.94 16.61
N ALA A 148 -4.12 -2.34 16.18
CA ALA A 148 -5.37 -2.31 16.93
C ALA A 148 -5.97 -3.71 17.10
N LEU A 149 -5.91 -4.57 16.08
CA LEU A 149 -6.34 -5.97 16.17
C LEU A 149 -5.41 -6.84 17.03
N ASP A 150 -4.10 -6.55 17.05
CA ASP A 150 -3.13 -7.21 17.92
C ASP A 150 -3.29 -6.74 19.38
N GLU A 151 -3.69 -5.47 19.63
CA GLU A 151 -4.09 -4.95 20.95
C GLU A 151 -5.47 -5.42 21.40
N VAL A 152 -6.40 -5.66 20.48
CA VAL A 152 -7.64 -6.41 20.73
C VAL A 152 -7.25 -7.87 20.88
N ALA A 153 -6.69 -8.18 22.05
CA ALA A 153 -6.41 -9.50 22.62
C ALA A 153 -6.49 -10.65 21.60
N GLN A 154 -5.33 -11.20 21.25
CA GLN A 154 -5.20 -12.46 20.50
C GLN A 154 -6.43 -13.34 20.78
N PRO A 155 -7.18 -13.77 19.74
CA PRO A 155 -8.32 -14.64 19.95
C PRO A 155 -7.84 -15.75 20.85
N ILE A 156 -8.37 -15.79 22.08
CA ILE A 156 -8.19 -16.96 22.91
C ILE A 156 -8.81 -18.03 22.04
N GLU A 157 -7.96 -18.90 21.48
CA GLU A 157 -8.42 -20.13 20.89
C GLU A 157 -9.09 -20.86 22.05
N ILE A 158 -10.38 -20.61 22.26
CA ILE A 158 -11.21 -21.42 23.14
C ILE A 158 -11.32 -22.71 22.38
N ARG A 159 -10.28 -23.53 22.51
CA ARG A 159 -10.41 -24.96 22.34
C ARG A 159 -11.50 -25.33 23.32
N HIS A 160 -12.71 -25.48 22.82
CA HIS A 160 -13.80 -26.10 23.53
C HIS A 160 -13.37 -27.55 23.77
N ARG A 161 -12.50 -27.74 24.75
CA ARG A 161 -12.37 -28.99 25.46
C ARG A 161 -13.51 -28.92 26.45
N ILE A 162 -14.42 -29.88 26.30
CA ILE A 162 -15.44 -30.16 27.30
C ILE A 162 -14.68 -30.21 28.63
N THR A 163 -14.89 -29.24 29.52
CA THR A 163 -14.40 -29.30 30.89
C THR A 163 -14.88 -30.65 31.44
N PRO A 164 -14.00 -31.63 31.69
CA PRO A 164 -14.44 -32.83 32.36
C PRO A 164 -14.94 -32.35 33.72
N LEU A 165 -16.21 -32.58 34.00
CA LEU A 165 -16.74 -32.41 35.34
C LEU A 165 -15.80 -33.19 36.26
N GLY A 166 -15.11 -32.47 37.16
CA GLY A 166 -14.17 -33.05 38.11
C GLY A 166 -14.80 -34.26 38.78
N LYS A 167 -14.41 -35.45 38.32
CA LYS A 167 -14.91 -36.70 38.87
C LYS A 167 -14.15 -36.86 40.17
N LYS A 168 -14.83 -36.78 41.31
CA LYS A 168 -14.25 -37.27 42.57
C LYS A 168 -14.06 -38.77 42.38
N VAL A 169 -12.85 -39.18 42.01
CA VAL A 169 -12.50 -40.58 41.93
C VAL A 169 -12.19 -41.00 43.36
N GLU A 170 -12.96 -41.97 43.85
CA GLU A 170 -13.07 -42.27 45.29
C GLU A 170 -11.84 -42.99 45.87
N HIS A 171 -10.83 -43.30 45.05
CA HIS A 171 -9.65 -44.07 45.43
C HIS A 171 -8.40 -43.53 44.72
N GLU A 172 -7.82 -42.42 45.20
CA GLU A 172 -6.62 -41.87 44.58
C GLU A 172 -5.49 -41.65 45.58
N THR A 173 -4.32 -42.20 45.26
CA THR A 173 -3.06 -41.87 45.93
C THR A 173 -2.70 -40.44 45.52
N GLU A 174 -2.60 -39.51 46.46
CA GLU A 174 -2.24 -38.11 46.17
C GLU A 174 -0.72 -37.91 46.32
N ILE A 175 -0.05 -37.59 45.21
CA ILE A 175 1.37 -37.22 45.26
C ILE A 175 1.48 -35.70 45.32
N HIS A 176 2.20 -35.20 46.32
CA HIS A 176 2.32 -33.77 46.56
C HIS A 176 3.66 -33.20 46.10
N PHE A 177 3.62 -32.10 45.33
CA PHE A 177 4.78 -31.33 44.92
C PHE A 177 4.63 -29.86 45.29
N ARG A 178 5.74 -29.22 45.68
CA ARG A 178 5.85 -27.77 45.87
C ARG A 178 6.49 -27.15 44.63
N LEU A 179 5.88 -26.10 44.08
CA LEU A 179 6.44 -25.28 43.01
C LEU A 179 6.64 -23.85 43.52
N GLU A 180 7.90 -23.48 43.74
CA GLU A 180 8.30 -22.16 44.24
C GLU A 180 9.63 -21.71 43.62
N ASN A 181 9.68 -20.46 43.17
CA ASN A 181 10.84 -19.82 42.52
C ASN A 181 11.38 -20.64 41.33
N GLY A 182 10.49 -21.19 40.50
CA GLY A 182 10.85 -21.99 39.34
C GLY A 182 11.49 -23.35 39.69
N ARG A 183 11.33 -23.83 40.93
CA ARG A 183 11.83 -25.13 41.38
C ARG A 183 10.70 -26.03 41.85
N ILE A 184 10.74 -27.28 41.41
CA ILE A 184 9.80 -28.32 41.85
C ILE A 184 10.45 -29.21 42.89
N THR A 185 9.74 -29.44 44.00
CA THR A 185 10.20 -30.33 45.08
C THR A 185 9.09 -31.29 45.47
N PHE A 186 9.42 -32.57 45.64
CA PHE A 186 8.52 -33.56 46.20
C PHE A 186 8.27 -33.32 47.70
N ILE A 187 7.03 -33.47 48.13
CA ILE A 187 6.61 -33.39 49.54
C ILE A 187 6.13 -34.79 49.96
N PRO A 188 6.82 -35.47 50.89
CA PRO A 188 6.36 -36.75 51.44
C PRO A 188 5.24 -36.53 52.47
N LEU A 189 4.06 -36.07 52.00
CA LEU A 189 2.97 -35.71 52.89
C LEU A 189 2.41 -36.94 53.64
N ASP A 190 2.23 -38.06 52.94
CA ASP A 190 1.70 -39.29 53.53
C ASP A 190 2.58 -39.79 54.68
N GLU A 191 3.89 -39.88 54.46
CA GLU A 191 4.87 -40.28 55.49
C GLU A 191 4.84 -39.33 56.71
N LEU A 192 4.72 -38.02 56.47
CA LEU A 192 4.62 -37.03 57.55
C LEU A 192 3.29 -37.09 58.31
N LEU A 193 2.20 -37.45 57.64
CA LEU A 193 0.88 -37.62 58.26
C LEU A 193 0.82 -38.92 59.07
N GLU A 194 1.43 -40.01 58.59
CA GLU A 194 1.57 -41.25 59.35
C GLU A 194 2.38 -41.01 60.63
N GLU A 195 3.53 -40.33 60.54
CA GLU A 195 4.35 -39.97 61.72
C GLU A 195 3.57 -39.06 62.70
N LEU A 196 2.75 -38.13 62.18
CA LEU A 196 1.85 -37.32 63.02
C LEU A 196 0.84 -38.18 63.76
N VAL A 197 0.20 -39.16 63.11
CA VAL A 197 -0.83 -40.00 63.74
C VAL A 197 -0.22 -40.82 64.88
N ASP A 198 0.99 -41.34 64.69
CA ASP A 198 1.69 -42.11 65.71
C ASP A 198 2.16 -41.24 66.90
N ASP A 199 2.71 -40.05 66.63
CA ASP A 199 3.09 -39.10 67.68
C ASP A 199 1.83 -38.56 68.41
N ALA A 200 0.73 -38.33 67.69
CA ALA A 200 -0.55 -37.93 68.26
C ALA A 200 -1.11 -38.98 69.21
N ARG A 201 -1.13 -40.27 68.84
CA ARG A 201 -1.60 -41.37 69.72
C ARG A 201 -0.87 -41.40 71.05
N THR A 202 0.44 -41.15 71.02
CA THR A 202 1.29 -41.10 72.23
C THR A 202 0.99 -39.88 73.10
N ARG A 203 0.58 -38.75 72.49
CA ARG A 203 0.32 -37.47 73.19
C ARG A 203 -1.14 -37.25 73.57
N VAL A 204 -2.09 -38.05 73.07
CA VAL A 204 -3.52 -37.98 73.42
C VAL A 204 -3.78 -38.04 74.94
N PRO A 205 -3.12 -38.90 75.73
CA PRO A 205 -3.30 -38.91 77.19
C PRO A 205 -2.95 -37.57 77.87
N ASN A 206 -2.03 -36.79 77.29
CA ASN A 206 -1.59 -35.51 77.83
C ASN A 206 -2.61 -34.36 77.58
N LEU A 207 -3.54 -34.54 76.63
CA LEU A 207 -4.65 -33.60 76.38
C LEU A 207 -5.70 -33.57 77.52
N LEU A 208 -5.58 -34.48 78.48
CA LEU A 208 -6.34 -34.42 79.73
C LEU A 208 -5.90 -33.26 80.63
N ARG A 209 -4.65 -32.79 80.52
CA ARG A 209 -4.06 -31.73 81.36
C ARG A 209 -4.03 -30.37 80.68
N MET A 210 -3.87 -30.33 79.35
CA MET A 210 -3.80 -29.08 78.58
C MET A 210 -4.82 -29.12 77.43
N PRO A 211 -5.60 -28.03 77.22
CA PRO A 211 -6.66 -27.99 76.20
C PRO A 211 -6.12 -27.99 74.76
N GLU A 212 -4.84 -27.66 74.58
CA GLU A 212 -4.17 -27.59 73.29
C GLU A 212 -2.71 -28.03 73.41
N ILE A 213 -2.25 -28.86 72.48
CA ILE A 213 -0.85 -29.30 72.41
C ILE A 213 -0.34 -29.04 71.01
N THR A 214 0.81 -28.36 70.90
CA THR A 214 1.54 -28.20 69.65
C THR A 214 2.81 -29.04 69.68
N ALA A 215 3.04 -29.83 68.65
CA ALA A 215 4.24 -30.66 68.48
C ALA A 215 4.76 -30.59 67.04
N THR A 216 5.94 -31.17 66.79
CA THR A 216 6.60 -31.16 65.49
C THR A 216 7.21 -32.53 65.22
N VAL A 217 6.91 -33.11 64.06
CA VAL A 217 7.41 -34.40 63.56
C VAL A 217 8.31 -34.21 62.35
N GLY A 218 9.13 -35.23 62.02
CA GLY A 218 10.16 -35.18 61.00
C GLY A 218 11.55 -34.79 61.53
N PRO A 219 12.57 -34.63 60.65
CA PRO A 219 12.44 -34.31 59.23
C PRO A 219 12.31 -35.53 58.30
N ILE A 220 11.29 -35.52 57.44
CA ILE A 220 11.12 -36.49 56.34
C ILE A 220 11.18 -35.74 55.00
N GLY A 221 12.04 -36.20 54.08
CA GLY A 221 12.23 -35.59 52.76
C GLY A 221 12.54 -34.08 52.77
N GLY A 222 13.18 -33.58 53.82
CA GLY A 222 13.52 -32.16 53.96
C GLY A 222 12.38 -31.28 54.50
N TYR A 223 11.30 -31.87 55.02
CA TYR A 223 10.20 -31.16 55.65
C TYR A 223 10.00 -31.63 57.09
N ARG A 224 9.64 -30.70 57.97
CA ARG A 224 9.08 -30.97 59.30
C ARG A 224 7.62 -30.59 59.29
N LEU A 225 6.79 -31.34 60.00
CA LEU A 225 5.37 -31.05 60.11
C LEU A 225 5.06 -30.61 61.53
N ARG A 226 4.65 -29.35 61.70
CA ARG A 226 4.18 -28.81 62.98
C ARG A 226 2.67 -28.93 63.05
N TYR A 227 2.15 -29.52 64.12
CA TYR A 227 0.71 -29.75 64.26
C TYR A 227 0.22 -29.35 65.64
N THR A 228 -1.08 -29.04 65.71
CA THR A 228 -1.76 -28.59 66.91
C THR A 228 -2.99 -29.45 67.14
N LEU A 229 -3.03 -30.16 68.27
CA LEU A 229 -4.19 -30.93 68.72
C LEU A 229 -5.01 -30.11 69.70
N GLY A 230 -6.34 -30.18 69.56
CA GLY A 230 -7.29 -29.58 70.48
C GLY A 230 -8.31 -30.61 70.97
N ARG A 231 -8.90 -30.34 72.14
CA ARG A 231 -10.05 -31.09 72.62
C ARG A 231 -11.34 -30.37 72.22
N GLN A 232 -12.23 -31.07 71.51
CA GLN A 232 -13.57 -30.56 71.25
C GLN A 232 -14.45 -30.82 72.49
N SER A 233 -15.05 -29.76 73.04
CA SER A 233 -16.05 -29.89 74.09
C SER A 233 -17.32 -30.50 73.49
N ALA A 234 -17.73 -31.66 73.99
CA ALA A 234 -18.92 -32.38 73.53
C ALA A 234 -20.16 -31.46 73.51
N THR A 235 -20.86 -31.45 72.38
CA THR A 235 -22.14 -30.76 72.23
C THR A 235 -23.19 -31.40 73.14
N PRO A 236 -24.28 -30.69 73.50
CA PRO A 236 -25.34 -31.24 74.33
C PRO A 236 -25.98 -32.51 73.74
N GLU A 237 -26.01 -32.66 72.41
CA GLU A 237 -26.52 -33.83 71.68
C GLU A 237 -25.59 -35.05 71.80
N ASP A 238 -24.27 -34.86 71.76
CA ASP A 238 -23.28 -35.93 71.94
C ASP A 238 -23.31 -36.53 73.37
N ARG A 239 -23.73 -35.74 74.38
CA ARG A 239 -23.90 -36.22 75.76
C ARG A 239 -25.10 -37.16 75.93
N TRP A 240 -26.08 -37.12 75.03
CA TRP A 240 -27.25 -37.99 75.10
C TRP A 240 -26.99 -39.38 74.52
N SER A 241 -26.05 -39.49 73.57
CA SER A 241 -25.75 -40.74 72.85
C SER A 241 -24.56 -41.52 73.42
N ALA A 242 -23.65 -40.85 74.13
CA ALA A 242 -22.53 -41.50 74.80
C ALA A 242 -22.79 -41.53 76.31
N GLY A 243 -22.65 -42.71 76.94
CA GLY A 243 -22.84 -42.93 78.38
C GLY A 243 -21.92 -42.09 79.29
N PRO A 244 -21.85 -42.41 80.61
CA PRO A 244 -21.33 -41.53 81.68
C PRO A 244 -19.89 -41.02 81.53
N VAL A 245 -19.14 -41.48 80.54
CA VAL A 245 -17.81 -41.00 80.21
C VAL A 245 -17.93 -39.99 79.08
N GLY A 246 -18.02 -38.71 79.44
CA GLY A 246 -18.05 -37.59 78.49
C GLY A 246 -16.83 -37.59 77.57
N GLY A 247 -16.96 -38.28 76.45
CA GLY A 247 -15.94 -38.47 75.42
C GLY A 247 -15.74 -37.18 74.63
N GLY A 248 -14.91 -36.28 75.14
CA GLY A 248 -14.38 -35.20 74.31
C GLY A 248 -13.53 -35.81 73.21
N ARG A 249 -13.92 -35.59 71.95
CA ARG A 249 -13.11 -36.02 70.79
C ARG A 249 -11.85 -35.16 70.71
N VAL A 250 -10.73 -35.81 70.45
CA VAL A 250 -9.48 -35.11 70.10
C VAL A 250 -9.57 -34.80 68.62
N GLU A 251 -9.32 -33.54 68.28
CA GLU A 251 -9.35 -33.06 66.91
C GLU A 251 -7.99 -32.41 66.58
N LEU A 252 -7.47 -32.74 65.40
CA LEU A 252 -6.32 -32.04 64.84
C LEU A 252 -6.78 -30.65 64.39
N LYS A 253 -6.41 -29.57 65.07
CA LYS A 253 -6.86 -28.21 64.67
C LYS A 253 -6.21 -27.74 63.38
N ARG A 254 -4.90 -27.96 63.26
CA ARG A 254 -4.09 -27.50 62.12
C ARG A 254 -2.77 -28.27 62.05
N TRP A 255 -2.28 -28.48 60.84
CA TRP A 255 -0.88 -28.81 60.57
C TRP A 255 -0.27 -27.81 59.60
N VAL A 256 1.03 -27.59 59.73
CA VAL A 256 1.84 -26.67 58.92
C VAL A 256 3.15 -27.37 58.57
N LEU A 257 3.43 -27.50 57.28
CA LEU A 257 4.71 -27.97 56.78
C LEU A 257 5.74 -26.84 56.84
N ILE A 258 6.89 -27.16 57.42
CA ILE A 258 8.03 -26.27 57.57
C ILE A 258 9.18 -26.91 56.80
N PRO A 259 9.70 -26.27 55.73
CA PRO A 259 10.88 -26.77 55.04
C PRO A 259 12.08 -26.72 56.00
N SER A 260 12.76 -27.85 56.16
CA SER A 260 13.96 -27.96 57.00
C SER A 260 15.21 -28.04 56.12
N GLY A 261 15.97 -26.94 56.07
CA GLY A 261 17.24 -26.86 55.33
C GLY A 261 17.10 -26.49 53.85
N THR A 262 18.18 -26.69 53.08
CA THR A 262 18.25 -26.51 51.63
C THR A 262 17.38 -27.55 50.93
N VAL A 263 16.10 -27.21 50.75
CA VAL A 263 15.16 -28.00 49.96
C VAL A 263 15.74 -28.19 48.56
N THR A 264 16.14 -29.42 48.25
CA THR A 264 16.79 -29.78 46.98
C THR A 264 15.73 -30.00 45.92
N GLY A 265 15.28 -28.90 45.31
CA GLY A 265 14.36 -28.90 44.18
C GLY A 265 15.09 -28.74 42.85
N GLU A 266 14.67 -29.50 41.83
CA GLU A 266 15.14 -29.32 40.46
C GLU A 266 14.42 -28.14 39.81
N THR A 267 15.06 -27.47 38.85
CA THR A 267 14.40 -26.39 38.11
C THR A 267 13.29 -26.93 37.23
N VAL A 268 12.28 -26.11 36.90
CA VAL A 268 11.18 -26.53 36.01
C VAL A 268 11.72 -27.04 34.67
N ASP A 269 12.71 -26.37 34.08
CA ASP A 269 13.30 -26.78 32.81
C ASP A 269 14.05 -28.12 32.90
N GLU A 270 14.62 -28.45 34.08
CA GLU A 270 15.18 -29.79 34.34
C GLU A 270 14.08 -30.83 34.57
N ALA A 271 13.01 -30.48 35.28
CA ALA A 271 11.87 -31.35 35.55
C ALA A 271 11.19 -31.86 34.26
N LEU A 272 11.22 -31.05 33.20
CA LEU A 272 10.66 -31.39 31.89
C LEU A 272 11.50 -32.42 31.11
N LYS A 273 12.78 -32.61 31.45
CA LYS A 273 13.65 -33.57 30.76
C LYS A 273 13.28 -35.01 31.14
N GLU A 274 13.52 -35.95 30.23
CA GLU A 274 13.20 -37.37 30.43
C GLU A 274 13.93 -38.00 31.63
N THR A 275 15.10 -37.49 32.01
CA THR A 275 15.93 -37.98 33.12
C THR A 275 15.67 -37.27 34.46
N SER A 276 14.61 -36.46 34.55
CA SER A 276 14.32 -35.65 35.74
C SER A 276 14.02 -36.49 36.98
N MET A 277 14.23 -35.90 38.17
CA MET A 277 13.86 -36.54 39.44
C MET A 277 12.32 -36.63 39.56
N PHE A 278 11.63 -35.63 39.03
CA PHE A 278 10.18 -35.53 38.95
C PHE A 278 9.57 -36.68 38.15
N ARG A 279 10.02 -36.91 36.91
CA ARG A 279 9.53 -38.03 36.09
C ARG A 279 9.89 -39.38 36.67
N ARG A 280 11.08 -39.53 37.25
CA ARG A 280 11.50 -40.78 37.93
C ARG A 280 10.62 -41.12 39.11
N ARG A 281 10.19 -40.12 39.91
CA ARG A 281 9.25 -40.35 41.00
C ARG A 281 7.86 -40.72 40.48
N LEU A 282 7.36 -40.02 39.47
CA LEU A 282 6.06 -40.33 38.88
C LEU A 282 6.02 -41.72 38.25
N ALA A 283 7.12 -42.19 37.64
CA ALA A 283 7.20 -43.53 37.05
C ALA A 283 6.96 -44.69 38.05
N GLY A 284 7.04 -44.44 39.36
CA GLY A 284 6.74 -45.42 40.40
C GLY A 284 5.26 -45.60 40.72
N TYR A 285 4.38 -44.78 40.15
CA TYR A 285 2.95 -44.76 40.45
C TYR A 285 2.11 -45.07 39.21
N ASP A 286 0.89 -45.59 39.41
CA ASP A 286 -0.04 -45.87 38.31
C ASP A 286 -0.79 -44.59 37.90
N PRO A 287 -0.67 -44.14 36.64
CA PRO A 287 -1.33 -42.94 36.15
C PRO A 287 -2.85 -42.92 36.31
N LYS A 288 -3.51 -44.09 36.36
CA LYS A 288 -4.99 -44.18 36.43
C LYS A 288 -5.56 -44.00 37.83
N THR A 289 -4.74 -44.15 38.86
CA THR A 289 -5.17 -44.17 40.27
C THR A 289 -4.46 -43.11 41.11
N THR A 290 -3.64 -42.28 40.47
CA THR A 290 -2.76 -41.33 41.15
C THR A 290 -3.04 -39.92 40.66
N VAL A 291 -3.26 -39.01 41.62
CA VAL A 291 -3.39 -37.57 41.34
C VAL A 291 -2.11 -36.86 41.76
N VAL A 292 -1.59 -36.04 40.87
CA VAL A 292 -0.44 -35.19 41.15
C VAL A 292 -0.93 -33.82 41.59
N THR A 293 -0.83 -33.54 42.89
CA THR A 293 -1.21 -32.26 43.50
C THR A 293 0.00 -31.33 43.57
N ILE A 294 -0.05 -30.20 42.87
CA ILE A 294 0.99 -29.18 42.89
C ILE A 294 0.53 -27.98 43.74
N TRP A 295 1.28 -27.68 44.79
CA TRP A 295 1.18 -26.46 45.57
C TRP A 295 1.96 -25.35 44.86
N VAL A 296 1.25 -24.36 44.33
CA VAL A 296 1.82 -23.33 43.45
C VAL A 296 1.75 -21.96 44.10
N TYR A 297 2.87 -21.24 44.16
CA TYR A 297 2.92 -19.84 44.58
C TYR A 297 2.68 -18.90 43.39
N PRO A 298 2.25 -17.63 43.63
CA PRO A 298 1.77 -16.77 42.55
C PRO A 298 2.80 -16.46 41.45
N GLU A 299 4.09 -16.42 41.81
CA GLU A 299 5.20 -16.16 40.89
C GLU A 299 5.40 -17.29 39.87
N ASP A 300 4.87 -18.49 40.15
CA ASP A 300 5.08 -19.71 39.35
C ASP A 300 3.84 -20.21 38.61
N PHE A 301 2.73 -19.45 38.58
CA PHE A 301 1.55 -19.85 37.81
C PHE A 301 1.83 -20.06 36.32
N GLY A 302 2.79 -19.31 35.75
CA GLY A 302 3.25 -19.52 34.38
C GLY A 302 3.98 -20.86 34.20
N ASN A 303 4.79 -21.25 35.19
CA ASN A 303 5.54 -22.51 35.18
C ASN A 303 4.62 -23.72 35.42
N PHE A 304 3.56 -23.56 36.23
CA PHE A 304 2.60 -24.62 36.51
C PHE A 304 1.97 -25.18 35.23
N ARG A 305 1.66 -24.34 34.23
CA ARG A 305 1.07 -24.80 32.96
C ARG A 305 1.99 -25.81 32.25
N LYS A 306 3.29 -25.50 32.17
CA LYS A 306 4.30 -26.39 31.56
C LYS A 306 4.39 -27.72 32.29
N VAL A 307 4.36 -27.69 33.63
CA VAL A 307 4.43 -28.91 34.45
C VAL A 307 3.15 -29.74 34.32
N ARG A 308 1.97 -29.09 34.34
CA ARG A 308 0.67 -29.73 34.17
C ARG A 308 0.57 -30.44 32.82
N ASP A 309 1.00 -29.78 31.75
CA ASP A 309 0.96 -30.36 30.40
C ASP A 309 1.82 -31.65 30.35
N VAL A 310 2.99 -31.68 31.02
CA VAL A 310 3.79 -32.91 31.15
C VAL A 310 3.12 -33.98 32.02
N ILE A 311 2.46 -33.62 33.12
CA ILE A 311 1.71 -34.58 33.96
C ILE A 311 0.60 -35.25 33.13
N HIS A 312 -0.15 -34.45 32.36
CA HIS A 312 -1.20 -34.94 31.48
C HIS A 312 -0.64 -35.79 30.31
N GLU A 313 0.49 -35.41 29.72
CA GLU A 313 1.19 -36.24 28.70
C GLU A 313 1.61 -37.60 29.26
N LEU A 314 1.98 -37.67 30.54
CA LEU A 314 2.31 -38.91 31.24
C LEU A 314 1.06 -39.71 31.66
N GLY A 315 -0.15 -39.19 31.40
CA GLY A 315 -1.43 -39.84 31.68
C GLY A 315 -1.93 -39.71 33.12
N PHE A 316 -1.26 -38.90 33.94
CA PHE A 316 -1.69 -38.63 35.33
C PHE A 316 -2.71 -37.50 35.37
N ALA A 317 -3.60 -37.52 36.36
CA ALA A 317 -4.46 -36.39 36.67
C ALA A 317 -3.68 -35.31 37.45
N ALA A 318 -3.89 -34.03 37.12
CA ALA A 318 -3.17 -32.91 37.73
C ALA A 318 -4.12 -32.06 38.57
N ALA A 319 -3.77 -31.79 39.83
CA ALA A 319 -4.51 -30.88 40.71
C ALA A 319 -3.64 -29.67 41.07
N ALA A 320 -4.23 -28.47 41.03
CA ALA A 320 -3.56 -27.23 41.43
C ALA A 320 -4.07 -26.77 42.80
N ARG A 321 -3.14 -26.48 43.72
CA ARG A 321 -3.43 -25.80 45.00
C ARG A 321 -2.69 -24.47 45.06
N PRO A 322 -3.32 -23.37 44.62
CA PRO A 322 -2.70 -22.05 44.71
C PRO A 322 -2.56 -21.61 46.17
N LEU A 323 -1.37 -21.18 46.57
CA LEU A 323 -1.10 -20.63 47.89
C LEU A 323 -0.75 -19.14 47.80
N PRO A 324 -1.15 -18.32 48.78
CA PRO A 324 -0.69 -16.94 48.86
C PRO A 324 0.83 -16.85 49.08
N ARG A 325 1.43 -15.74 48.64
CA ARG A 325 2.88 -15.53 48.73
C ARG A 325 3.37 -15.62 50.18
N GLY A 326 4.39 -16.45 50.42
CA GLY A 326 5.02 -16.61 51.73
C GLY A 326 4.20 -17.41 52.76
N PHE A 327 3.03 -17.94 52.38
CA PHE A 327 2.26 -18.81 53.27
C PHE A 327 2.83 -20.24 53.26
N PRO A 328 3.03 -20.85 54.43
CA PRO A 328 3.46 -22.24 54.50
C PRO A 328 2.32 -23.17 54.07
N ILE A 329 2.68 -24.32 53.50
CA ILE A 329 1.73 -25.38 53.16
C ILE A 329 1.08 -25.85 54.46
N SER A 330 -0.23 -25.81 54.55
CA SER A 330 -0.97 -26.15 55.76
C SER A 330 -2.31 -26.80 55.42
N GLY A 331 -2.85 -27.54 56.38
CA GLY A 331 -4.16 -28.16 56.28
C GLY A 331 -4.85 -28.25 57.63
N ALA A 332 -6.18 -28.37 57.58
CA ALA A 332 -7.06 -28.66 58.69
C ALA A 332 -7.96 -29.86 58.30
N PRO A 333 -8.52 -30.62 59.24
CA PRO A 333 -9.40 -31.75 58.94
C PRO A 333 -10.71 -31.37 58.24
N ASP A 334 -11.13 -30.10 58.30
CA ASP A 334 -12.24 -29.56 57.50
C ASP A 334 -11.83 -29.11 56.08
N GLY A 335 -10.54 -29.25 55.76
CA GLY A 335 -9.94 -28.77 54.53
C GLY A 335 -10.42 -29.53 53.29
N SER A 336 -10.63 -28.78 52.22
CA SER A 336 -11.07 -29.28 50.91
C SER A 336 -10.12 -30.34 50.35
N LYS A 337 -10.70 -31.44 49.85
CA LYS A 337 -10.00 -32.43 49.03
C LYS A 337 -9.52 -31.77 47.73
N SER A 338 -8.37 -32.22 47.22
CA SER A 338 -7.81 -31.71 45.97
C SER A 338 -8.79 -32.01 44.85
N MET A 339 -9.17 -31.00 44.06
CA MET A 339 -9.92 -31.23 42.84
C MET A 339 -8.90 -31.45 41.71
N ALA A 340 -8.87 -32.67 41.18
CA ALA A 340 -8.10 -32.99 39.98
C ALA A 340 -8.84 -32.49 38.74
N GLU A 341 -8.09 -31.92 37.79
CA GLU A 341 -8.56 -31.44 36.48
C GLU A 341 -7.91 -32.22 35.33
#